data_AF-T1A9D6-F1
#
_entry.id   AF-T1A9D6-F1
#
_cell.length_a   1.000
_cell.length_b   1.000
_cell.length_c   1.000
_cell.angle_alpha   90.00
_cell.angle_beta   90.00
_cell.angle_gamma   90.00
#
_symmetry.space_group_name_H-M   'P 1'
#
loop_
_entity.id
_entity.type
_entity.pdbx_description
1 polymer ?
#
loop_
_entity_poly.entity_id
_entity_poly.type
_entity_poly.pdbx_seq_one_letter_code
_entity_poly.pdbx_strand_id
1 'polypeptide(L)'
;FRDRDVSEHAFVHVDSERCVGCQECVIRCPTGALRLDPENWIAQADDRLCVGCRQCQRVCPFSAIAVSGPVVVGPRQEPSAVHPSALLGNVREVRRGFAGWSEAVAEAERCLRCPDPTCLEGCPAHNDIPGFIAAVRDRDLEAAHAILRETSVLPDICSRVCDQSVQCEGACSWALAGGQPVAIGQLERFITDRAQVPGVARSSSEGLGLSVAVVGSGPAGCAAAWWLLAAGAKVTMVEKDERPGGYCGGESLTSPCLLRSRSARSRR
;
A
#
# COMPACT_ATOMS: atom_id res chain seq x y z
N PHE A 1 -38.54 -14.23 9.65
CA PHE A 1 -37.13 -14.55 9.96
C PHE A 1 -36.75 -16.00 9.59
N ARG A 2 -37.24 -16.52 8.46
CA ARG A 2 -36.81 -17.79 7.87
C ARG A 2 -36.69 -17.60 6.37
N ASP A 3 -35.63 -18.17 5.83
CA ASP A 3 -35.33 -18.39 4.41
C ASP A 3 -34.98 -17.16 3.56
N ARG A 4 -33.85 -16.52 3.90
CA ARG A 4 -33.00 -15.89 2.88
C ARG A 4 -31.79 -16.80 2.71
N ASP A 5 -31.45 -17.13 1.47
CA ASP A 5 -30.33 -18.00 1.12
C ASP A 5 -29.03 -17.48 1.77
N VAL A 6 -28.60 -18.14 2.86
CA VAL A 6 -27.52 -17.67 3.75
C VAL A 6 -26.14 -17.79 3.09
N SER A 7 -26.10 -18.34 1.87
CA SER A 7 -24.88 -18.76 1.20
C SER A 7 -24.22 -17.69 0.32
N GLU A 8 -24.94 -16.65 -0.13
CA GLU A 8 -24.43 -15.73 -1.17
C GLU A 8 -24.22 -14.27 -0.73
N HIS A 9 -24.74 -13.85 0.43
CA HIS A 9 -24.71 -12.44 0.83
C HIS A 9 -24.31 -12.24 2.29
N ALA A 10 -23.54 -11.17 2.53
CA ALA A 10 -23.24 -10.71 3.87
C ALA A 10 -24.44 -9.93 4.42
N PHE A 11 -24.70 -10.04 5.72
CA PHE A 11 -25.75 -9.28 6.40
C PHE A 11 -25.27 -8.76 7.74
N VAL A 12 -25.87 -7.66 8.17
CA VAL A 12 -25.47 -6.94 9.39
C VAL A 12 -26.61 -7.02 10.40
N HIS A 13 -26.33 -7.64 11.55
CA HIS A 13 -27.21 -7.63 12.69
C HIS A 13 -26.87 -6.46 13.61
N VAL A 14 -27.87 -5.61 13.90
CA VAL A 14 -27.76 -4.53 14.88
C VAL A 14 -28.62 -4.88 16.10
N ASP A 15 -27.99 -4.99 17.26
CA ASP A 15 -28.66 -5.17 18.55
C ASP A 15 -29.16 -3.80 19.06
N SER A 16 -30.48 -3.62 19.06
CA SER A 16 -31.13 -2.39 19.48
C SER A 16 -31.00 -2.10 20.99
N GLU A 17 -30.75 -3.10 21.82
CA GLU A 17 -30.57 -2.90 23.27
C GLU A 17 -29.18 -2.38 23.61
N ARG A 18 -28.19 -2.66 22.75
CA ARG A 18 -26.80 -2.22 22.92
C ARG A 18 -26.42 -1.01 22.07
N CYS A 19 -27.13 -0.76 20.97
CA CYS A 19 -26.82 0.34 20.08
C CYS A 19 -27.21 1.67 20.73
N VAL A 20 -26.24 2.58 20.87
CA VAL A 20 -26.47 3.93 21.40
C VAL A 20 -26.50 5.02 20.32
N GLY A 21 -26.51 4.63 19.04
CA GLY A 21 -26.55 5.56 17.91
C GLY A 21 -25.33 6.48 17.76
N CYS A 22 -24.14 6.08 18.22
CA CYS A 22 -22.91 6.89 18.08
C CYS A 22 -22.39 7.08 16.65
N GLN A 23 -22.98 6.39 15.66
CA GLN A 23 -22.69 6.48 14.22
C GLN A 23 -21.31 6.01 13.74
N GLU A 24 -20.44 5.49 14.61
CA GLU A 24 -19.11 5.02 14.20
C GLU A 24 -19.16 3.97 13.06
N CYS A 25 -20.15 3.07 13.11
CA CYS A 25 -20.40 2.08 12.07
C CYS A 25 -20.86 2.66 10.73
N VAL A 26 -21.54 3.82 10.76
CA VAL A 26 -22.01 4.55 9.58
C VAL A 26 -20.82 5.23 8.93
N ILE A 27 -20.03 5.96 9.73
CA ILE A 27 -18.83 6.69 9.28
C ILE A 27 -17.84 5.75 8.59
N ARG A 28 -17.65 4.54 9.14
CA ARG A 28 -16.68 3.57 8.63
C ARG A 28 -17.24 2.59 7.60
N CYS A 29 -18.46 2.77 7.13
CA CYS A 29 -19.03 1.88 6.13
C CYS A 29 -18.60 2.31 4.71
N PRO A 30 -17.68 1.60 4.03
CA PRO A 30 -17.22 2.00 2.70
C PRO A 30 -18.30 1.87 1.61
N THR A 31 -19.32 1.04 1.85
CA THR A 31 -20.37 0.76 0.86
C THR A 31 -21.67 1.52 1.10
N GLY A 32 -21.77 2.26 2.22
CA GLY A 32 -23.01 2.93 2.61
C GLY A 32 -24.14 1.99 3.05
N ALA A 33 -23.82 0.74 3.43
CA ALA A 33 -24.77 -0.23 3.96
C ALA A 33 -25.33 0.15 5.33
N LEU A 34 -24.67 1.01 6.10
CA LEU A 34 -25.11 1.42 7.45
C LEU A 34 -25.62 2.86 7.42
N ARG A 35 -26.76 3.11 8.05
CA ARG A 35 -27.35 4.44 8.27
C ARG A 35 -27.86 4.55 9.71
N LEU A 36 -28.02 5.77 10.21
CA LEU A 36 -28.69 6.00 11.49
C LEU A 36 -30.18 6.25 11.26
N ASP A 37 -31.03 5.59 12.03
CA ASP A 37 -32.44 5.95 12.18
C ASP A 37 -32.56 7.21 13.06
N PRO A 38 -33.05 8.35 12.53
CA PRO A 38 -33.15 9.59 13.30
C PRO A 38 -34.26 9.56 14.35
N GLU A 39 -35.23 8.66 14.25
CA GLU A 39 -36.35 8.58 15.19
C GLU A 39 -36.01 7.70 16.39
N ASN A 40 -35.45 6.51 16.12
CA ASN A 40 -35.14 5.54 17.17
C ASN A 40 -33.70 5.63 17.67
N TRP A 41 -32.84 6.39 16.99
CA TRP A 41 -31.40 6.52 17.30
C TRP A 41 -30.64 5.18 17.27
N ILE A 42 -31.08 4.25 16.42
CA ILE A 42 -30.48 2.93 16.21
C ILE A 42 -29.90 2.84 14.80
N ALA A 43 -28.75 2.18 14.65
CA ALA A 43 -28.18 1.93 13.33
C ALA A 43 -29.05 0.93 12.55
N GLN A 44 -29.30 1.22 11.28
CA GLN A 44 -30.00 0.34 10.35
C GLN A 44 -29.06 -0.10 9.24
N ALA A 45 -29.21 -1.36 8.82
CA ALA A 45 -28.41 -1.95 7.76
C ALA A 45 -29.24 -2.23 6.50
N ASP A 46 -28.66 -1.92 5.34
CA ASP A 46 -29.08 -2.42 4.04
C ASP A 46 -28.13 -3.54 3.61
N ASP A 47 -28.55 -4.79 3.85
CA ASP A 47 -27.76 -5.99 3.55
C ASP A 47 -27.38 -6.10 2.07
N ARG A 48 -28.14 -5.48 1.15
CA ARG A 48 -27.85 -5.53 -0.29
C ARG A 48 -26.55 -4.81 -0.66
N LEU A 49 -26.15 -3.84 0.16
CA LEU A 49 -24.91 -3.07 -0.02
C LEU A 49 -23.77 -3.66 0.83
N CYS A 50 -24.03 -4.65 1.68
CA CYS A 50 -23.03 -5.21 2.56
C CYS A 50 -22.12 -6.18 1.80
N VAL A 51 -20.82 -5.93 1.87
CA VAL A 51 -19.78 -6.78 1.25
C VAL A 51 -19.01 -7.63 2.26
N GLY A 52 -19.42 -7.63 3.53
CA GLY A 52 -18.79 -8.46 4.55
C GLY A 52 -17.41 -7.99 5.03
N CYS A 53 -17.02 -6.73 4.80
CA CYS A 53 -15.72 -6.19 5.21
C CYS A 53 -15.52 -6.05 6.74
N ARG A 54 -16.58 -6.24 7.54
CA ARG A 54 -16.56 -6.27 9.02
C ARG A 54 -16.01 -5.02 9.72
N GLN A 55 -15.86 -3.89 9.02
CA GLN A 55 -15.42 -2.63 9.63
C GLN A 55 -16.39 -2.14 10.71
N CYS A 56 -17.70 -2.16 10.44
CA CYS A 56 -18.73 -1.75 11.40
C CYS A 56 -18.73 -2.60 12.68
N GLN A 57 -18.47 -3.91 12.56
CA GLN A 57 -18.35 -4.82 13.70
C GLN A 57 -17.09 -4.51 14.52
N ARG A 58 -15.93 -4.34 13.87
CA ARG A 58 -14.66 -4.06 14.54
C ARG A 58 -14.67 -2.74 15.30
N VAL A 59 -15.35 -1.74 14.76
CA VAL A 59 -15.34 -0.39 15.33
C VAL A 59 -16.43 -0.17 16.37
N CYS A 60 -17.44 -1.03 16.46
CA CYS A 60 -18.55 -0.81 17.39
C CYS A 60 -18.06 -0.97 18.85
N PRO A 61 -17.96 0.10 19.64
CA PRO A 61 -17.42 0.00 21.00
C PRO A 61 -18.41 -0.67 21.97
N PHE A 62 -19.70 -0.77 21.58
CA PHE A 62 -20.77 -1.37 22.37
C PHE A 62 -21.05 -2.84 22.00
N SER A 63 -20.29 -3.41 21.05
CA SER A 63 -20.54 -4.76 20.53
C SER A 63 -22.00 -4.98 20.12
N ALA A 64 -22.63 -3.93 19.55
CA ALA A 64 -24.01 -3.94 19.09
C ALA A 64 -24.14 -4.42 17.63
N ILE A 65 -23.02 -4.63 16.93
CA ILE A 65 -23.01 -4.99 15.51
C ILE A 65 -22.29 -6.31 15.31
N ALA A 66 -22.94 -7.22 14.59
CA ALA A 66 -22.35 -8.46 14.10
C ALA A 66 -22.57 -8.59 12.59
N VAL A 67 -21.53 -8.96 11.85
CA VAL A 67 -21.61 -9.25 10.42
C VAL A 67 -21.48 -10.74 10.22
N SER A 68 -22.44 -11.32 9.50
CA SER A 68 -22.48 -12.73 9.17
C SER A 68 -22.52 -12.91 7.65
N GLY A 69 -22.15 -14.11 7.18
CA GLY A 69 -22.01 -14.41 5.76
C GLY A 69 -20.60 -14.17 5.20
N PRO A 70 -20.42 -14.41 3.88
CA PRO A 70 -19.13 -14.38 3.22
C PRO A 70 -18.57 -12.96 3.04
N VAL A 71 -17.28 -12.87 2.73
CA VAL A 71 -16.67 -11.65 2.19
C VAL A 71 -16.97 -11.60 0.69
N VAL A 72 -17.71 -10.59 0.24
CA VAL A 72 -18.09 -10.43 -1.17
C VAL A 72 -17.02 -9.58 -1.86
N VAL A 73 -15.90 -10.23 -2.18
CA VAL A 73 -14.79 -9.65 -2.94
C VAL A 73 -14.47 -10.59 -4.10
N GLY A 74 -14.06 -10.04 -5.25
CA GLY A 74 -13.62 -10.85 -6.38
C GLY A 74 -12.42 -11.77 -6.04
N PRO A 75 -11.92 -12.58 -6.97
CA PRO A 75 -10.65 -13.27 -6.78
C PRO A 75 -9.48 -12.27 -6.77
N ARG A 76 -8.44 -12.56 -5.98
CA ARG A 76 -7.20 -11.77 -5.97
C ARG A 76 -6.46 -12.05 -7.27
N GLN A 77 -5.99 -11.01 -7.94
CA GLN A 77 -5.13 -11.14 -9.10
C GLN A 77 -3.74 -11.54 -8.61
N GLU A 78 -3.31 -12.73 -9.01
CA GLU A 78 -1.96 -13.20 -8.75
C GLU A 78 -1.25 -13.46 -10.07
N PRO A 79 -0.12 -12.79 -10.35
CA PRO A 79 0.69 -13.13 -11.50
C PRO A 79 1.11 -14.59 -11.41
N SER A 80 1.02 -15.32 -12.52
CA SER A 80 1.38 -16.73 -12.56
C SER A 80 2.82 -16.92 -12.07
N ALA A 81 2.98 -17.80 -11.07
CA ALA A 81 4.29 -18.16 -10.57
C ALA A 81 5.13 -18.76 -11.71
N VAL A 82 6.38 -18.30 -11.80
CA VAL A 82 7.35 -18.97 -12.69
C VAL A 82 8.00 -20.07 -11.88
N HIS A 83 7.77 -21.30 -12.30
CA HIS A 83 8.51 -22.45 -11.81
C HIS A 83 9.69 -22.70 -12.76
N PRO A 84 10.90 -22.20 -12.45
CA PRO A 84 12.05 -22.44 -13.31
C PRO A 84 12.35 -23.95 -13.37
N SER A 85 12.73 -24.44 -14.55
CA SER A 85 13.10 -25.85 -14.77
C SER A 85 14.35 -26.27 -13.98
N ALA A 86 15.19 -25.30 -13.60
CA ALA A 86 16.30 -25.47 -12.68
C ALA A 86 16.32 -24.30 -11.67
N LEU A 87 16.24 -24.64 -10.38
CA LEU A 87 16.37 -23.68 -9.27
C LEU A 87 17.84 -23.45 -8.88
N LEU A 88 18.66 -24.50 -8.90
CA LEU A 88 20.07 -24.42 -8.52
C LEU A 88 20.86 -23.58 -9.53
N GLY A 89 21.50 -22.52 -9.03
CA GLY A 89 22.30 -21.60 -9.84
C GLY A 89 21.50 -20.60 -10.69
N ASN A 90 20.16 -20.63 -10.64
CA ASN A 90 19.33 -19.65 -11.34
C ASN A 90 19.03 -18.46 -10.43
N VAL A 91 19.61 -17.32 -10.77
CA VAL A 91 19.47 -16.06 -10.03
C VAL A 91 18.42 -15.11 -10.63
N ARG A 92 17.65 -15.57 -11.63
CA ARG A 92 16.60 -14.75 -12.24
C ARG A 92 15.43 -14.57 -11.27
N GLU A 93 14.81 -13.41 -11.34
CA GLU A 93 13.62 -13.10 -10.55
C GLU A 93 12.50 -14.11 -10.87
N VAL A 94 11.95 -14.74 -9.82
CA VAL A 94 10.91 -15.79 -9.93
C VAL A 94 9.50 -15.25 -9.73
N ARG A 95 9.35 -14.16 -8.96
CA ARG A 95 8.08 -13.47 -8.75
C ARG A 95 7.89 -12.49 -9.90
N ARG A 96 6.80 -12.66 -10.66
CA ARG A 96 6.41 -11.71 -11.70
C ARG A 96 5.53 -10.62 -11.09
N GLY A 97 5.66 -9.41 -11.62
CA GLY A 97 4.67 -8.36 -11.45
C GLY A 97 3.50 -8.56 -12.42
N PHE A 98 2.48 -7.70 -12.33
CA PHE A 98 1.37 -7.70 -13.27
C PHE A 98 1.84 -7.47 -14.71
N ALA A 99 1.31 -8.26 -15.65
CA ALA A 99 1.70 -8.23 -17.05
C ALA A 99 1.30 -6.91 -17.74
N GLY A 100 0.15 -6.35 -17.35
CA GLY A 100 -0.36 -5.12 -17.92
C GLY A 100 -1.51 -4.51 -17.12
N TRP A 101 -2.05 -3.42 -17.65
CA TRP A 101 -3.13 -2.66 -17.02
C TRP A 101 -4.38 -3.48 -16.70
N SER A 102 -4.69 -4.53 -17.48
CA SER A 102 -5.87 -5.35 -17.23
C SER A 102 -5.81 -6.02 -15.85
N GLU A 103 -4.68 -6.62 -15.50
CA GLU A 103 -4.48 -7.27 -14.20
C GLU A 103 -4.39 -6.24 -13.08
N ALA A 104 -3.64 -5.15 -13.30
CA ALA A 104 -3.45 -4.11 -12.29
C ALA A 104 -4.78 -3.39 -11.95
N VAL A 105 -5.59 -3.04 -12.95
CA VAL A 105 -6.91 -2.42 -12.72
C VAL A 105 -7.87 -3.41 -12.07
N ALA A 106 -7.89 -4.68 -12.51
CA ALA A 106 -8.73 -5.69 -11.87
C ALA A 106 -8.38 -5.89 -10.38
N GLU A 107 -7.11 -5.82 -10.01
CA GLU A 107 -6.71 -5.85 -8.61
C GLU A 107 -7.05 -4.55 -7.87
N ALA A 108 -6.83 -3.40 -8.49
CA ALA A 108 -7.16 -2.09 -7.91
C ALA A 108 -8.67 -1.96 -7.62
N GLU A 109 -9.55 -2.58 -8.42
CA GLU A 109 -11.00 -2.59 -8.18
C GLU A 109 -11.42 -3.35 -6.92
N ARG A 110 -10.55 -4.21 -6.36
CA ARG A 110 -10.81 -4.85 -5.07
C ARG A 110 -10.66 -3.88 -3.90
N CYS A 111 -9.98 -2.74 -4.08
CA CYS A 111 -9.83 -1.75 -3.02
C CYS A 111 -11.17 -1.07 -2.69
N LEU A 112 -11.60 -1.20 -1.43
CA LEU A 112 -12.86 -0.66 -0.91
C LEU A 112 -12.92 0.86 -0.82
N ARG A 113 -11.79 1.57 -0.96
CA ARG A 113 -11.67 3.00 -0.59
C ARG A 113 -12.19 3.22 0.84
N CYS A 114 -11.61 2.47 1.79
CA CYS A 114 -12.01 2.52 3.20
C CYS A 114 -11.93 3.97 3.71
N PRO A 115 -12.98 4.49 4.38
CA PRO A 115 -12.92 5.81 5.02
C PRO A 115 -11.78 5.94 6.03
N ASP A 116 -11.50 4.85 6.77
CA ASP A 116 -10.32 4.72 7.61
C ASP A 116 -9.41 3.59 7.06
N PRO A 117 -8.39 3.93 6.25
CA PRO A 117 -7.55 2.95 5.55
C PRO A 117 -6.50 2.36 6.49
N THR A 118 -6.85 1.27 7.18
CA THR A 118 -5.92 0.53 8.06
C THR A 118 -4.65 0.02 7.36
N CYS A 119 -4.65 -0.10 6.04
CA CYS A 119 -3.46 -0.45 5.27
C CYS A 119 -2.37 0.64 5.31
N LEU A 120 -2.75 1.92 5.46
CA LEU A 120 -1.82 3.05 5.62
C LEU A 120 -1.07 2.91 6.94
N GLU A 121 -1.78 2.67 8.04
CA GLU A 121 -1.19 2.42 9.36
C GLU A 121 -0.33 1.14 9.40
N GLY A 122 -0.71 0.13 8.63
CA GLY A 122 0.09 -1.10 8.47
C GLY A 122 1.38 -0.91 7.66
N CYS A 123 1.52 0.20 6.93
CA CYS A 123 2.71 0.52 6.17
C CYS A 123 3.68 1.34 7.05
N PRO A 124 4.92 0.87 7.31
CA PRO A 124 5.88 1.64 8.09
C PRO A 124 6.25 3.01 7.47
N ALA A 125 6.05 3.18 6.16
CA ALA A 125 6.27 4.43 5.45
C ALA A 125 5.01 5.32 5.39
N HIS A 126 3.86 4.85 5.90
CA HIS A 126 2.57 5.53 5.82
C HIS A 126 2.18 5.95 4.39
N ASN A 127 2.48 5.09 3.40
CA ASN A 127 2.13 5.34 2.00
C ASN A 127 0.62 5.59 1.84
N ASP A 128 0.24 6.57 1.01
CA ASP A 128 -1.15 6.78 0.59
C ASP A 128 -1.59 5.68 -0.39
N ILE A 129 -1.86 4.52 0.19
CA ILE A 129 -2.26 3.31 -0.53
C ILE A 129 -3.60 3.50 -1.25
N PRO A 130 -4.66 4.02 -0.62
CA PRO A 130 -5.90 4.30 -1.34
C PRO A 130 -5.69 5.26 -2.52
N GLY A 131 -4.86 6.30 -2.34
CA GLY A 131 -4.55 7.28 -3.38
C GLY A 131 -3.85 6.69 -4.59
N PHE A 132 -2.72 6.00 -4.41
CA PHE A 132 -2.02 5.43 -5.56
C PHE A 132 -2.82 4.32 -6.23
N ILE A 133 -3.63 3.55 -5.49
CA ILE A 133 -4.51 2.53 -6.07
C ILE A 133 -5.63 3.18 -6.90
N ALA A 134 -6.18 4.32 -6.44
CA ALA A 134 -7.15 5.08 -7.23
C ALA A 134 -6.52 5.56 -8.55
N ALA A 135 -5.31 6.10 -8.52
CA ALA A 135 -4.59 6.50 -9.73
C ALA A 135 -4.32 5.31 -10.67
N VAL A 136 -4.01 4.12 -10.15
CA VAL A 136 -3.90 2.89 -10.97
C VAL A 136 -5.22 2.53 -11.62
N ARG A 137 -6.35 2.65 -10.90
CA ARG A 137 -7.70 2.41 -11.45
C ARG A 137 -7.99 3.36 -12.61
N ASP A 138 -7.59 4.62 -12.48
CA ASP A 138 -7.76 5.66 -13.49
C ASP A 138 -6.72 5.57 -14.63
N ARG A 139 -5.81 4.59 -14.56
CA ARG A 139 -4.71 4.37 -15.50
C ARG A 139 -3.71 5.53 -15.59
N ASP A 140 -3.61 6.30 -14.51
CA ASP A 140 -2.66 7.39 -14.39
C ASP A 140 -1.39 6.92 -13.66
N LEU A 141 -0.44 6.42 -14.46
CA LEU A 141 0.85 5.92 -13.95
C LEU A 141 1.69 7.04 -13.30
N GLU A 142 1.62 8.26 -13.84
CA GLU A 142 2.40 9.39 -13.34
C GLU A 142 1.88 9.84 -11.99
N ALA A 143 0.56 10.00 -11.84
CA ALA A 143 -0.06 10.31 -10.55
C ALA A 143 0.17 9.19 -9.54
N ALA A 144 0.00 7.93 -9.93
CA ALA A 144 0.23 6.79 -9.04
C ALA A 144 1.68 6.76 -8.51
N HIS A 145 2.65 7.02 -9.39
CA HIS A 145 4.04 7.11 -8.99
C HIS A 145 4.32 8.34 -8.12
N ALA A 146 3.77 9.51 -8.47
CA ALA A 146 3.94 10.72 -7.69
C ALA A 146 3.45 10.55 -6.25
N ILE A 147 2.22 10.05 -6.06
CA ILE A 147 1.64 9.77 -4.74
C ILE A 147 2.52 8.81 -3.94
N LEU A 148 2.94 7.71 -4.54
CA LEU A 148 3.82 6.72 -3.88
C LEU A 148 5.17 7.32 -3.43
N ARG A 149 5.70 8.26 -4.21
CA ARG A 149 6.99 8.93 -3.96
C ARG A 149 6.91 10.02 -2.88
N GLU A 150 5.72 10.43 -2.46
CA GLU A 150 5.56 11.41 -1.37
C GLU A 150 6.13 10.88 -0.06
N THR A 151 6.05 9.57 0.16
CA THR A 151 6.48 8.91 1.39
C THR A 151 7.60 7.89 1.16
N SER A 152 7.61 7.20 0.01
CA SER A 152 8.57 6.13 -0.26
C SER A 152 9.72 6.57 -1.17
N VAL A 153 10.95 6.46 -0.65
CA VAL A 153 12.17 6.71 -1.42
C VAL A 153 12.60 5.50 -2.26
N LEU A 154 12.25 4.26 -1.87
CA LEU A 154 12.70 3.06 -2.59
C LEU A 154 11.54 2.09 -2.89
N PRO A 155 10.44 2.58 -3.51
CA PRO A 155 9.26 1.76 -3.72
C PRO A 155 9.53 0.56 -4.65
N ASP A 156 10.52 0.66 -5.54
CA ASP A 156 10.95 -0.43 -6.43
C ASP A 156 11.55 -1.62 -5.66
N ILE A 157 12.18 -1.35 -4.51
CA ILE A 157 12.69 -2.37 -3.59
C ILE A 157 11.56 -2.84 -2.66
N CYS A 158 10.84 -1.90 -2.02
CA CYS A 158 9.79 -2.21 -1.05
C CYS A 158 8.71 -3.13 -1.63
N SER A 159 8.28 -2.86 -2.86
CA SER A 159 7.30 -3.68 -3.58
C SER A 159 7.72 -5.15 -3.78
N ARG A 160 9.02 -5.47 -3.67
CA ARG A 160 9.58 -6.82 -3.86
C ARG A 160 9.92 -7.53 -2.57
N VAL A 161 10.36 -6.80 -1.55
CA VAL A 161 10.98 -7.38 -0.35
C VAL A 161 10.23 -7.14 0.95
N CYS A 162 9.27 -6.20 0.97
CA CYS A 162 8.43 -6.03 2.15
C CYS A 162 7.69 -7.33 2.45
N ASP A 163 7.55 -7.67 3.73
CA ASP A 163 6.62 -8.71 4.15
C ASP A 163 5.23 -8.09 4.26
N GLN A 164 4.52 -7.99 3.13
CA GLN A 164 3.23 -7.32 3.09
C GLN A 164 2.19 -8.01 3.98
N SER A 165 2.35 -9.31 4.22
CA SER A 165 1.41 -10.13 4.99
C SER A 165 1.30 -9.73 6.46
N VAL A 166 2.36 -9.12 7.00
CA VAL A 166 2.39 -8.56 8.36
C VAL A 166 2.41 -7.02 8.38
N GLN A 167 2.26 -6.40 7.21
CA GLN A 167 2.25 -4.94 7.02
C GLN A 167 0.93 -4.50 6.37
N CYS A 168 1.00 -3.73 5.27
CA CYS A 168 -0.14 -3.10 4.62
C CYS A 168 -1.21 -4.11 4.15
N GLU A 169 -0.82 -5.28 3.63
CA GLU A 169 -1.77 -6.31 3.20
C GLU A 169 -2.38 -7.06 4.40
N GLY A 170 -1.59 -7.33 5.44
CA GLY A 170 -2.10 -7.88 6.72
C GLY A 170 -3.09 -6.96 7.41
N ALA A 171 -2.89 -5.65 7.29
CA ALA A 171 -3.78 -4.62 7.83
C ALA A 171 -4.95 -4.28 6.89
N CYS A 172 -5.02 -4.85 5.68
CA CYS A 172 -6.12 -4.59 4.75
C CYS A 172 -7.46 -5.02 5.35
N SER A 173 -8.52 -4.23 5.13
CA SER A 173 -9.86 -4.55 5.64
C SER A 173 -10.39 -5.92 5.18
N TRP A 174 -9.95 -6.40 4.01
CA TRP A 174 -10.27 -7.75 3.57
C TRP A 174 -9.55 -8.83 4.36
N ALA A 175 -8.25 -8.67 4.63
CA ALA A 175 -7.48 -9.60 5.47
C ALA A 175 -8.05 -9.65 6.89
N LEU A 176 -8.36 -8.49 7.48
CA LEU A 176 -8.98 -8.39 8.81
C LEU A 176 -10.39 -9.00 8.87
N ALA A 177 -11.05 -9.15 7.72
CA ALA A 177 -12.35 -9.84 7.60
C ALA A 177 -12.21 -11.34 7.32
N GLY A 178 -10.98 -11.88 7.26
CA GLY A 178 -10.68 -13.28 6.94
C GLY A 178 -10.64 -13.60 5.44
N GLY A 179 -10.67 -12.58 4.57
CA GLY A 179 -10.56 -12.71 3.12
C GLY A 179 -9.14 -12.46 2.60
N GLN A 180 -8.98 -12.55 1.28
CA GLN A 180 -7.72 -12.20 0.62
C GLN A 180 -7.56 -10.67 0.53
N PRO A 181 -6.41 -10.09 0.92
CA PRO A 181 -6.18 -8.65 0.82
C PRO A 181 -6.12 -8.18 -0.62
N VAL A 182 -6.10 -6.85 -0.80
CA VAL A 182 -5.63 -6.26 -2.06
C VAL A 182 -4.13 -6.55 -2.17
N ALA A 183 -3.63 -6.92 -3.35
CA ALA A 183 -2.22 -7.14 -3.63
C ALA A 183 -1.46 -5.81 -3.76
N ILE A 184 -1.40 -5.06 -2.65
CA ILE A 184 -0.81 -3.73 -2.55
C ILE A 184 0.64 -3.73 -3.05
N GLY A 185 1.45 -4.73 -2.65
CA GLY A 185 2.84 -4.82 -3.09
C GLY A 185 2.98 -5.05 -4.60
N GLN A 186 2.06 -5.78 -5.22
CA GLN A 186 2.07 -6.02 -6.67
C GLN A 186 1.60 -4.81 -7.46
N LEU A 187 0.68 -4.00 -6.91
CA LEU A 187 0.29 -2.71 -7.48
C LEU A 187 1.44 -1.70 -7.38
N GLU A 188 2.10 -1.63 -6.23
CA GLU A 188 3.31 -0.83 -6.03
C GLU A 188 4.39 -1.21 -7.06
N ARG A 189 4.65 -2.52 -7.20
CA ARG A 189 5.59 -3.04 -8.19
C ARG A 189 5.19 -2.68 -9.61
N PHE A 190 3.91 -2.83 -9.96
CA PHE A 190 3.40 -2.52 -11.29
C PHE A 190 3.69 -1.07 -11.68
N ILE A 191 3.51 -0.14 -10.74
CA ILE A 191 3.84 1.28 -10.89
C ILE A 191 5.34 1.44 -11.11
N THR A 192 6.16 0.93 -10.19
CA THR A 192 7.61 1.16 -10.20
C THR A 192 8.34 0.50 -11.36
N ASP A 193 7.83 -0.63 -11.86
CA ASP A 193 8.41 -1.34 -13.00
C ASP A 193 8.20 -0.57 -14.33
N ARG A 194 7.28 0.40 -14.36
CA ARG A 194 6.89 1.15 -15.57
C ARG A 194 7.19 2.64 -15.47
N ALA A 195 7.24 3.19 -14.26
CA ALA A 195 7.51 4.59 -14.05
C ALA A 195 9.01 4.89 -14.18
N GLN A 196 9.33 6.09 -14.67
CA GLN A 196 10.70 6.61 -14.61
C GLN A 196 10.94 7.21 -13.22
N VAL A 197 12.12 6.96 -12.65
CA VAL A 197 12.51 7.61 -11.39
C VAL A 197 12.82 9.08 -11.68
N PRO A 198 12.05 10.04 -11.13
CA PRO A 198 12.33 11.46 -11.34
C PRO A 198 13.64 11.84 -10.65
N GLY A 199 14.26 12.92 -11.11
CA GLY A 199 15.32 13.57 -10.33
C GLY A 199 14.75 14.07 -8.99
N VAL A 200 15.61 14.23 -7.99
CA VAL A 200 15.18 14.79 -6.70
C VAL A 200 14.72 16.23 -6.89
N ALA A 201 13.43 16.47 -6.78
CA ALA A 201 12.85 17.80 -6.81
C ALA A 201 13.10 18.50 -5.47
N ARG A 202 13.46 19.79 -5.52
CA ARG A 202 13.62 20.60 -4.32
C ARG A 202 12.24 20.93 -3.73
N SER A 203 11.95 20.44 -2.54
CA SER A 203 10.69 20.66 -1.80
C SER A 203 10.81 21.78 -0.76
N SER A 204 12.02 22.08 -0.27
CA SER A 204 12.26 23.17 0.67
C SER A 204 13.61 23.85 0.44
N SER A 205 13.85 24.96 1.14
CA SER A 205 15.12 25.69 1.13
C SER A 205 15.89 25.61 2.45
N GLU A 206 15.44 24.78 3.39
CA GLU A 206 16.01 24.68 4.75
C GLU A 206 17.44 24.11 4.75
N GLY A 207 17.78 23.33 3.72
CA GLY A 207 19.12 22.78 3.53
C GLY A 207 20.09 23.69 2.76
N LEU A 208 19.65 24.86 2.28
CA LEU A 208 20.53 25.73 1.48
C LEU A 208 21.77 26.18 2.27
N GLY A 209 22.93 26.05 1.64
CA GLY A 209 24.23 26.38 2.26
C GLY A 209 24.81 25.25 3.13
N LEU A 210 24.04 24.20 3.44
CA LEU A 210 24.55 23.04 4.16
C LEU A 210 25.31 22.10 3.22
N SER A 211 26.42 21.56 3.72
CA SER A 211 27.15 20.46 3.10
C SER A 211 27.13 19.26 4.03
N VAL A 212 26.53 18.15 3.59
CA VAL A 212 26.29 16.98 4.43
C VAL A 212 26.98 15.76 3.83
N ALA A 213 27.70 15.01 4.65
CA ALA A 213 28.24 13.71 4.29
C ALA A 213 27.34 12.60 4.83
N VAL A 214 26.91 11.68 3.97
CA VAL A 214 26.16 10.47 4.33
C VAL A 214 27.10 9.28 4.20
N VAL A 215 27.32 8.55 5.30
CA VAL A 215 28.21 7.39 5.33
C VAL A 215 27.37 6.12 5.16
N GLY A 216 27.60 5.40 4.05
CA GLY A 216 26.85 4.22 3.64
C GLY A 216 25.78 4.52 2.59
N SER A 217 25.71 3.67 1.56
CA SER A 217 24.80 3.80 0.40
C SER A 217 23.65 2.79 0.40
N GLY A 218 23.37 2.17 1.55
CA GLY A 218 22.20 1.31 1.73
C GLY A 218 20.88 2.10 1.77
N PRO A 219 19.74 1.42 1.97
CA PRO A 219 18.41 2.04 1.96
C PRO A 219 18.28 3.29 2.85
N ALA A 220 18.83 3.25 4.06
CA ALA A 220 18.83 4.38 4.98
C ALA A 220 19.65 5.57 4.45
N GLY A 221 20.84 5.31 3.88
CA GLY A 221 21.68 6.35 3.29
C GLY A 221 21.04 6.99 2.06
N CYS A 222 20.44 6.18 1.18
CA CYS A 222 19.67 6.65 0.03
C CYS A 222 18.47 7.50 0.46
N ALA A 223 17.70 7.07 1.47
CA ALA A 223 16.58 7.83 2.00
C ALA A 223 17.03 9.18 2.59
N ALA A 224 18.08 9.18 3.42
CA ALA A 224 18.63 10.40 3.99
C ALA A 224 19.13 11.36 2.90
N ALA A 225 19.88 10.84 1.92
CA ALA A 225 20.40 11.64 0.81
C ALA A 225 19.26 12.25 -0.01
N TRP A 226 18.20 11.48 -0.31
CA TRP A 226 17.04 11.97 -1.05
C TRP A 226 16.40 13.18 -0.36
N TRP A 227 16.07 13.06 0.92
CA TRP A 227 15.41 14.13 1.66
C TRP A 227 16.30 15.35 1.88
N LEU A 228 17.60 15.15 2.13
CA LEU A 228 18.56 16.25 2.25
C LEU A 228 18.75 17.01 0.92
N LEU A 229 18.79 16.29 -0.21
CA LEU A 229 18.82 16.91 -1.54
C LEU A 229 17.51 17.66 -1.82
N ALA A 230 16.37 17.10 -1.45
CA ALA A 230 15.06 17.76 -1.59
C ALA A 230 14.96 19.03 -0.73
N ALA A 231 15.62 19.08 0.43
CA ALA A 231 15.74 20.29 1.25
C ALA A 231 16.73 21.34 0.69
N GLY A 232 17.46 21.02 -0.40
CA GLY A 232 18.42 21.90 -1.05
C GLY A 232 19.86 21.81 -0.52
N ALA A 233 20.18 20.83 0.32
CA ALA A 233 21.54 20.63 0.82
C ALA A 233 22.47 20.04 -0.26
N LYS A 234 23.78 20.32 -0.12
CA LYS A 234 24.81 19.65 -0.90
C LYS A 234 25.21 18.35 -0.23
N VAL A 235 24.78 17.22 -0.77
CA VAL A 235 25.03 15.89 -0.18
C VAL A 235 26.21 15.19 -0.86
N THR A 236 27.09 14.59 -0.06
CA THR A 236 28.14 13.67 -0.51
C THR A 236 27.90 12.32 0.17
N MET A 237 27.67 11.27 -0.61
CA MET A 237 27.56 9.91 -0.09
C MET A 237 28.91 9.21 -0.19
N VAL A 238 29.34 8.56 0.89
CA VAL A 238 30.61 7.82 0.97
C VAL A 238 30.27 6.36 1.22
N GLU A 239 30.80 5.48 0.38
CA GLU A 239 30.59 4.04 0.45
C GLU A 239 31.96 3.33 0.50
N LYS A 240 32.03 2.27 1.31
CA LYS A 240 33.21 1.41 1.42
C LYS A 240 33.33 0.50 0.20
N ASP A 241 32.22 -0.08 -0.24
CA ASP A 241 32.20 -1.03 -1.35
C ASP A 241 32.31 -0.34 -2.72
N GLU A 242 32.82 -1.05 -3.72
CA GLU A 242 32.94 -0.52 -5.08
C GLU A 242 31.56 -0.24 -5.71
N ARG A 243 30.55 -1.02 -5.32
CA ARG A 243 29.18 -0.88 -5.80
C ARG A 243 28.30 -0.33 -4.68
N PRO A 244 27.49 0.70 -4.96
CA PRO A 244 26.58 1.23 -3.97
C PRO A 244 25.33 0.36 -3.79
N GLY A 245 24.51 0.66 -2.79
CA GLY A 245 23.21 0.03 -2.54
C GLY A 245 23.15 -0.85 -1.28
N GLY A 246 24.30 -1.06 -0.63
CA GLY A 246 24.42 -1.92 0.55
C GLY A 246 23.89 -3.33 0.26
N TYR A 247 23.11 -3.88 1.19
CA TYR A 247 22.55 -5.23 1.06
C TYR A 247 21.64 -5.42 -0.16
N CYS A 248 20.93 -4.37 -0.59
CA CYS A 248 20.04 -4.44 -1.74
C CYS A 248 20.78 -4.45 -3.09
N GLY A 249 22.08 -4.13 -3.09
CA GLY A 249 22.87 -3.97 -4.31
C GLY A 249 22.51 -2.72 -5.12
N GLY A 250 23.34 -2.43 -6.13
CA GLY A 250 23.27 -1.18 -6.90
C GLY A 250 22.24 -1.14 -8.03
N GLU A 251 21.37 -2.16 -8.13
CA GLU A 251 20.47 -2.35 -9.27
C GLU A 251 19.05 -1.79 -9.07
N SER A 252 18.77 -1.17 -7.92
CA SER A 252 17.53 -0.40 -7.74
C SER A 252 17.44 0.71 -8.80
N LEU A 253 16.25 0.96 -9.32
CA LEU A 253 16.03 2.05 -10.29
C LEU A 253 16.31 3.42 -9.65
N THR A 254 16.16 3.53 -8.33
CA THR A 254 16.32 4.79 -7.60
C THR A 254 17.77 5.09 -7.23
N SER A 255 18.56 4.08 -6.85
CA SER A 255 19.94 4.28 -6.37
C SER A 255 20.85 5.02 -7.38
N PRO A 256 20.86 4.70 -8.69
CA PRO A 256 21.64 5.43 -9.68
C PRO A 256 21.29 6.91 -9.81
N CYS A 257 20.03 7.30 -9.55
CA CYS A 257 19.61 8.71 -9.59
C CYS A 257 20.22 9.54 -8.45
N LEU A 258 20.48 8.91 -7.30
CA LEU A 258 21.16 9.53 -6.15
C LEU A 258 22.69 9.51 -6.31
N LEU A 259 23.21 8.50 -6.98
CA LEU A 259 24.63 8.21 -7.08
C LEU A 259 25.17 8.61 -8.46
N ARG A 260 25.13 9.90 -8.78
CA ARG A 260 25.94 10.43 -9.87
C ARG A 260 27.39 10.45 -9.43
N SER A 261 28.16 9.44 -9.83
CA SER A 261 29.60 9.42 -9.62
C SER A 261 30.22 10.63 -10.33
N ARG A 262 30.59 11.66 -9.57
CA ARG A 262 31.79 12.40 -9.95
C ARG A 262 32.91 11.40 -9.74
N SER A 263 33.64 11.05 -10.80
CA SER A 263 34.82 10.20 -10.70
C SER A 263 35.72 10.73 -9.59
N ALA A 264 35.61 10.12 -8.40
CA ALA A 264 36.53 10.37 -7.33
C ALA A 264 37.84 9.76 -7.82
N ARG A 265 38.70 10.61 -8.40
CA ARG A 265 40.10 10.27 -8.59
C ARG A 265 40.57 9.66 -7.28
N SER A 266 40.96 8.40 -7.34
CA SER A 266 41.55 7.69 -6.22
C SER A 266 42.65 8.56 -5.63
N ARG A 267 42.39 9.13 -4.45
CA ARG A 267 43.48 9.55 -3.58
C ARG A 267 43.83 8.31 -2.78
N ARG A 268 44.87 7.62 -3.28
CA ARG A 268 45.72 6.76 -2.48
C ARG A 268 46.30 7.55 -1.32
#